data_AF-A0A6A2XAD4-F1
#
_entry.id   AF-A0A6A2XAD4-F1
#
_cell.length_a   1.000
_cell.length_b   1.000
_cell.length_c   1.000
_cell.angle_alpha   90.00
_cell.angle_beta   90.00
_cell.angle_gamma   90.00
#
_symmetry.space_group_name_H-M   'P 1'
#
loop_
_entity.id
_entity.type
_entity.pdbx_description
1 polymer ?
#
loop_
_entity_poly.entity_id
_entity_poly.type
_entity_poly.pdbx_seq_one_letter_code
_entity_poly.pdbx_strand_id
1 'polypeptide(L)'
;MRGFNSGQEAFLYTGLYLVALGTSGVKVALPLLGADQFDGKDPKEAVQLSSYFNWYTFSQTCGSITGVTFLVWISSNIGWDWAFGVCTVAVLLAIVLVFIGKPFYRDNAPKGSPIIRILQVLVAAIRKRSLPIPGKDDELYEINDKGTVVVPEVIQNQSQFMTSRGASASMTPGPWRLSTDPIRRNQNITSHAPDRTQHSFHKYLLAQLQTFSIQQSLTLDTRIFGFKIPPTSLPVIPLTFNLIFIPIYDRIFLPIARRITGVPTGIRHLQRIGVGLVLSTISMAISAVIETRRKSVAFKHNMVDSTEPLPMSVFWLGFQHAVFGLSDMFTLWGCYISTTRKLSWNERNHTALLWFSLAVGTLQAQ
;
A
#
# COMPACT_ATOMS: atom_id res chain seq x y z
N MET A 1 -4.45 37.70 1.85
CA MET A 1 -3.50 36.64 1.46
C MET A 1 -2.42 37.28 0.60
N ARG A 2 -1.19 37.44 1.11
CA ARG A 2 -0.07 37.92 0.28
C ARG A 2 0.22 36.81 -0.74
N GLY A 3 0.06 37.10 -2.03
CA GLY A 3 0.42 36.16 -3.10
C GLY A 3 1.89 35.79 -2.95
N PHE A 4 2.19 34.50 -2.98
CA PHE A 4 3.57 34.04 -3.00
C PHE A 4 4.24 34.54 -4.28
N ASN A 5 5.50 34.94 -4.19
CA ASN A 5 6.28 35.18 -5.41
C ASN A 5 6.44 33.84 -6.13
N SER A 6 6.33 33.82 -7.47
CA SER A 6 6.40 32.58 -8.27
C SER A 6 7.66 31.73 -7.98
N GLY A 7 8.75 32.37 -7.57
CA GLY A 7 9.97 31.67 -7.12
C GLY A 7 9.83 30.90 -5.80
N GLN A 8 9.04 31.40 -4.84
CA GLN A 8 8.77 30.72 -3.56
C GLN A 8 7.87 29.50 -3.78
N GLU A 9 6.87 29.60 -4.65
CA GLU A 9 6.01 28.47 -5.03
C GLU A 9 6.82 27.40 -5.76
N ALA A 10 7.64 27.79 -6.74
CA ALA A 10 8.51 26.87 -7.46
C ALA A 10 9.48 26.13 -6.52
N PHE A 11 10.07 26.83 -5.56
CA PHE A 11 10.94 26.23 -4.54
C PHE A 11 10.17 25.21 -3.68
N LEU A 12 8.98 25.56 -3.20
CA LEU A 12 8.14 24.68 -2.39
C LEU A 12 7.75 23.41 -3.15
N TYR A 13 7.26 23.53 -4.39
CA TYR A 13 6.87 22.38 -5.20
C TYR A 13 8.08 21.49 -5.54
N THR A 14 9.22 22.09 -5.86
CA THR A 14 10.46 21.33 -6.12
C THR A 14 10.87 20.50 -4.90
N GLY A 15 10.84 21.11 -3.71
CA GLY A 15 11.11 20.41 -2.46
C GLY A 15 10.12 19.27 -2.20
N LEU A 16 8.82 19.53 -2.40
CA LEU A 16 7.77 18.53 -2.22
C LEU A 16 7.93 17.33 -3.15
N TYR A 17 8.25 17.57 -4.43
CA TYR A 17 8.53 16.50 -5.39
C TYR A 17 9.79 15.72 -5.04
N LEU A 18 10.84 16.38 -4.57
CA LEU A 18 12.07 15.71 -4.15
C LEU A 18 11.84 14.79 -2.95
N VAL A 19 11.06 15.24 -1.96
CA VAL A 19 10.64 14.42 -0.82
C VAL A 19 9.77 13.25 -1.27
N ALA A 20 8.83 13.46 -2.19
CA ALA A 20 8.00 12.38 -2.74
C ALA A 20 8.84 11.31 -3.47
N LEU A 21 9.82 11.73 -4.27
CA LEU A 21 10.76 10.81 -4.94
C LEU A 21 11.63 10.04 -3.94
N GLY A 22 12.20 10.72 -2.94
CA GLY A 22 13.02 10.07 -1.91
C GLY A 22 12.24 9.06 -1.07
N THR A 23 11.07 9.45 -0.56
CA THR A 23 10.23 8.59 0.29
C THR A 23 9.70 7.37 -0.45
N SER A 24 9.29 7.52 -1.71
CA SER A 24 8.81 6.39 -2.52
C SER A 24 9.90 5.37 -2.81
N GLY A 25 11.12 5.83 -3.14
CA GLY A 25 12.28 4.95 -3.37
C GLY A 25 12.66 4.15 -2.13
N VAL A 26 12.78 4.81 -0.97
CA VAL A 26 13.12 4.15 0.30
C VAL A 26 12.05 3.15 0.70
N LYS A 27 10.76 3.50 0.58
CA LYS A 27 9.63 2.67 0.99
C LYS A 27 9.58 1.32 0.27
N VAL A 28 9.97 1.27 -1.01
CA VAL A 28 10.00 0.01 -1.78
C VAL A 28 11.30 -0.76 -1.59
N ALA A 29 12.43 -0.06 -1.46
CA ALA A 29 13.74 -0.69 -1.39
C ALA A 29 14.04 -1.28 -0.01
N LEU A 30 13.65 -0.61 1.08
CA LEU A 30 14.02 -0.98 2.44
C LEU A 30 13.53 -2.38 2.88
N PRO A 31 12.25 -2.77 2.70
CA PRO A 31 11.81 -4.12 3.08
C PRO A 31 12.44 -5.20 2.20
N LEU A 32 12.76 -4.88 0.93
CA LEU A 32 13.46 -5.81 0.03
C LEU A 32 14.90 -6.02 0.46
N LEU A 33 15.61 -4.94 0.83
CA LEU A 33 16.99 -5.00 1.32
C LEU A 33 17.09 -5.88 2.57
N GLY A 34 16.15 -5.74 3.51
CA GLY A 34 16.11 -6.58 4.71
C GLY A 34 15.69 -8.03 4.42
N ALA A 35 14.74 -8.24 3.52
CA ALA A 35 14.33 -9.59 3.11
C ALA A 35 15.47 -10.36 2.42
N ASP A 36 16.27 -9.67 1.61
CA ASP A 36 17.43 -10.21 0.90
C ASP A 36 18.55 -10.71 1.84
N GLN A 37 18.48 -10.40 3.15
CA GLN A 37 19.45 -10.90 4.14
C GLN A 37 19.19 -12.34 4.58
N PHE A 38 17.99 -12.88 4.33
CA PHE A 38 17.58 -14.23 4.75
C PHE A 38 17.54 -15.19 3.56
N ASP A 39 18.09 -16.39 3.71
CA ASP A 39 18.02 -17.46 2.71
C ASP A 39 16.75 -18.29 2.89
N GLY A 40 15.82 -18.19 1.94
CA GLY A 40 14.58 -18.97 2.01
C GLY A 40 14.76 -20.47 1.79
N LYS A 41 15.97 -20.96 1.44
CA LYS A 41 16.27 -22.40 1.38
C LYS A 41 16.55 -23.00 2.76
N ASP A 42 16.91 -22.19 3.75
CA ASP A 42 17.08 -22.64 5.12
C ASP A 42 15.75 -22.50 5.88
N PRO A 43 15.17 -23.60 6.40
CA PRO A 43 13.92 -23.55 7.15
C PRO A 43 14.01 -22.67 8.41
N LYS A 44 15.19 -22.49 9.02
CA LYS A 44 15.37 -21.59 10.18
C LYS A 44 15.34 -20.12 9.78
N GLU A 45 16.03 -19.75 8.71
CA GLU A 45 16.06 -18.38 8.20
C GLU A 45 14.72 -17.97 7.59
N ALA A 46 13.99 -18.91 6.98
CA ALA A 46 12.63 -18.66 6.48
C ALA A 46 11.64 -18.24 7.59
N VAL A 47 11.77 -18.82 8.79
CA VAL A 47 10.97 -18.41 9.96
C VAL A 47 11.41 -17.03 10.47
N GLN A 48 12.72 -16.75 10.47
CA GLN A 48 13.25 -15.43 10.87
C GLN A 48 12.82 -14.31 9.91
N LEU A 49 12.71 -14.59 8.61
CA LEU A 49 12.20 -13.65 7.62
C LEU A 49 10.77 -13.18 7.94
N SER A 50 9.91 -14.09 8.38
CA SER A 50 8.54 -13.75 8.84
C SER A 50 8.58 -12.88 10.10
N SER A 51 9.47 -13.21 11.05
CA SER A 51 9.68 -12.39 12.25
C SER A 51 10.18 -10.98 11.92
N TYR A 52 11.10 -10.84 10.96
CA TYR A 52 11.58 -9.57 10.45
C TYR A 52 10.42 -8.69 9.92
N PHE A 53 9.54 -9.24 9.07
CA PHE A 53 8.41 -8.47 8.54
C PHE A 53 7.41 -8.05 9.62
N ASN A 54 7.21 -8.86 10.65
CA ASN A 54 6.38 -8.49 11.81
C ASN A 54 6.99 -7.30 12.57
N TRP A 55 8.29 -7.36 12.88
CA TRP A 55 9.00 -6.27 13.55
C TRP A 55 9.09 -5.00 12.70
N TYR A 56 9.30 -5.14 11.40
CA TYR A 56 9.27 -4.03 10.44
C TYR A 56 7.92 -3.31 10.49
N THR A 57 6.82 -4.06 10.38
CA THR A 57 5.46 -3.52 10.40
C THR A 57 5.13 -2.86 11.74
N PHE A 58 5.56 -3.47 12.85
CA PHE A 58 5.42 -2.88 14.19
C PHE A 58 6.16 -1.53 14.28
N SER A 59 7.43 -1.49 13.87
CA SER A 59 8.22 -0.24 13.90
C SER A 59 7.61 0.86 13.03
N GLN A 60 7.08 0.50 11.84
CA GLN A 60 6.43 1.42 10.93
C GLN A 60 5.16 2.02 11.55
N THR A 61 4.41 1.21 12.30
CA THR A 61 3.20 1.66 13.00
C THR A 61 3.55 2.61 14.14
N CYS A 62 4.55 2.27 14.96
CA CYS A 62 5.05 3.17 16.02
C CYS A 62 5.58 4.49 15.45
N GLY A 63 6.34 4.45 14.36
CA GLY A 63 6.83 5.64 13.68
C GLY A 63 5.71 6.51 13.12
N SER A 64 4.67 5.90 12.55
CA SER A 64 3.49 6.62 12.03
C SER A 64 2.73 7.32 13.16
N ILE A 65 2.50 6.64 14.29
CA ILE A 65 1.85 7.22 15.48
C ILE A 65 2.67 8.40 16.01
N THR A 66 3.98 8.21 16.15
CA THR A 66 4.91 9.27 16.62
C THR A 66 4.90 10.46 15.66
N GLY A 67 4.89 10.23 14.35
CA GLY A 67 4.80 11.27 13.33
C GLY A 67 3.53 12.10 13.44
N VAL A 68 2.35 11.46 13.45
CA VAL A 68 1.07 12.20 13.48
C VAL A 68 0.78 12.87 14.83
N THR A 69 1.47 12.48 15.91
CA THR A 69 1.30 13.06 17.25
C THR A 69 2.41 14.06 17.57
N PHE A 70 3.62 13.56 17.82
CA PHE A 70 4.75 14.36 18.29
C PHE A 70 5.25 15.34 17.23
N LEU A 71 5.48 14.89 16.00
CA LEU A 71 6.01 15.76 14.95
C LEU A 71 4.99 16.83 14.54
N VAL A 72 3.71 16.47 14.45
CA VAL A 72 2.62 17.43 14.19
C VAL A 72 2.46 18.42 15.35
N TRP A 73 2.66 17.98 16.59
CA TRP A 73 2.68 18.88 17.74
C TRP A 73 3.80 19.91 17.64
N ILE A 74 5.02 19.49 17.25
CA ILE A 74 6.14 20.40 17.00
C ILE A 74 5.78 21.40 15.90
N SER A 75 5.29 20.91 14.75
CA SER A 75 4.99 21.79 13.60
C SER A 75 3.90 22.81 13.92
N SER A 76 2.93 22.46 14.77
CA SER A 76 1.79 23.29 15.10
C SER A 76 2.01 24.26 16.27
N ASN A 77 2.89 23.92 17.22
CA ASN A 77 3.13 24.75 18.42
C ASN A 77 4.46 25.50 18.41
N ILE A 78 5.51 24.91 17.83
CA ILE A 78 6.87 25.49 17.82
C ILE A 78 7.17 26.09 16.44
N GLY A 79 6.73 25.41 15.38
CA GLY A 79 6.83 25.89 13.99
C GLY A 79 7.36 24.83 13.04
N TRP A 80 7.20 25.11 11.74
CA TRP A 80 7.56 24.18 10.67
C TRP A 80 9.06 23.96 10.53
N ASP A 81 9.90 24.96 10.80
CA ASP A 81 11.35 24.86 10.68
C ASP A 81 11.93 23.79 11.62
N TRP A 82 11.43 23.75 12.86
CA TRP A 82 11.82 22.73 13.84
C TRP A 82 11.35 21.34 13.45
N ALA A 83 10.12 21.22 12.94
CA ALA A 83 9.59 19.93 12.48
C ALA A 83 10.41 19.38 11.31
N PHE A 84 10.73 20.21 10.31
CA PHE A 84 11.60 19.80 9.20
C PHE A 84 13.03 19.50 9.69
N GLY A 85 13.59 20.29 10.61
CA GLY A 85 14.90 20.04 11.19
C GLY A 85 14.99 18.67 11.88
N VAL A 86 14.01 18.31 12.72
CA VAL A 86 13.93 16.99 13.37
C VAL A 86 13.85 15.88 12.33
N CYS A 87 13.02 16.03 11.29
CA CYS A 87 12.95 15.07 10.19
C CYS A 87 14.27 14.89 9.46
N THR A 88 14.98 15.98 9.15
CA THR A 88 16.27 15.94 8.47
C THR A 88 17.31 15.22 9.31
N VAL A 89 17.41 15.52 10.61
CA VAL A 89 18.34 14.84 11.53
C VAL A 89 18.02 13.35 11.62
N ALA A 90 16.73 12.98 11.72
CA ALA A 90 16.31 11.58 11.77
C ALA A 90 16.68 10.82 10.48
N VAL A 91 16.48 11.42 9.31
CA VAL A 91 16.85 10.82 8.02
C VAL A 91 18.37 10.69 7.88
N LEU A 92 19.14 11.72 8.28
CA LEU A 92 20.61 11.66 8.27
C LEU A 92 21.14 10.56 9.19
N LEU A 93 20.58 10.43 10.40
CA LEU A 93 20.90 9.33 11.32
C LEU A 93 20.58 7.97 10.70
N ALA A 94 19.42 7.82 10.07
CA ALA A 94 19.05 6.57 9.40
C ALA A 94 20.03 6.22 8.27
N ILE A 95 20.46 7.20 7.47
CA ILE A 95 21.47 7.01 6.42
C ILE A 95 22.81 6.55 7.02
N VAL A 96 23.28 7.21 8.08
CA VAL A 96 24.52 6.83 8.78
C VAL A 96 24.43 5.40 9.32
N LEU A 97 23.32 5.02 9.94
CA LEU A 97 23.10 3.67 10.45
C LEU A 97 23.14 2.61 9.34
N VAL A 98 22.54 2.90 8.18
CA VAL A 98 22.59 2.01 7.00
C VAL A 98 24.02 1.86 6.49
N PHE A 99 24.81 2.93 6.44
CA PHE A 99 26.21 2.86 6.02
C PHE A 99 27.10 2.08 7.00
N ILE A 100 26.89 2.26 8.31
CA ILE A 100 27.57 1.48 9.36
C ILE A 100 27.20 -0.01 9.25
N GLY A 101 25.96 -0.30 8.83
CA GLY A 101 25.46 -1.66 8.62
C GLY A 101 26.02 -2.37 7.38
N LYS A 102 26.59 -1.63 6.41
CA LYS A 102 27.10 -2.18 5.14
C LYS A 102 27.98 -3.43 5.27
N PRO A 103 29.00 -3.52 6.16
CA PRO A 103 29.83 -4.72 6.30
C PRO A 103 29.07 -5.95 6.82
N PHE A 104 27.87 -5.78 7.38
CA PHE A 104 27.03 -6.88 7.87
C PHE A 104 26.01 -7.36 6.83
N TYR A 105 25.89 -6.66 5.68
CA TYR A 105 24.96 -7.05 4.64
C TYR A 105 25.51 -8.19 3.80
N ARG A 106 24.63 -9.15 3.49
CA ARG A 106 24.90 -10.24 2.57
C ARG A 106 24.78 -9.72 1.14
N ASP A 107 25.88 -9.75 0.40
CA ASP A 107 25.91 -9.35 -1.01
C ASP A 107 25.21 -10.42 -1.87
N ASN A 108 24.06 -10.07 -2.42
CA ASN A 108 23.37 -10.88 -3.42
C ASN A 108 23.80 -10.44 -4.82
N ALA A 109 24.14 -11.40 -5.68
CA ALA A 109 24.46 -11.11 -7.08
C ALA A 109 23.30 -10.34 -7.74
N PRO A 110 23.58 -9.30 -8.55
CA PRO A 110 22.54 -8.48 -9.16
C PRO A 110 21.64 -9.33 -10.06
N LYS A 111 20.42 -9.59 -9.59
CA LYS A 111 19.34 -10.16 -10.39
C LYS A 111 18.91 -9.03 -11.33
N GLY A 112 19.24 -9.13 -12.62
CA GLY A 112 19.14 -8.03 -13.60
C GLY A 112 17.83 -7.23 -13.61
N SER A 113 17.83 -6.07 -14.27
CA SER A 113 16.76 -5.06 -14.13
C SER A 113 15.36 -5.58 -14.55
N PRO A 114 14.37 -5.59 -13.63
CA PRO A 114 12.99 -5.90 -13.95
C PRO A 114 12.39 -4.93 -14.98
N ILE A 115 12.80 -3.66 -14.97
CA ILE A 115 12.32 -2.63 -15.90
C ILE A 115 12.76 -2.95 -17.33
N ILE A 116 13.99 -3.42 -17.51
CA ILE A 116 14.49 -3.83 -18.83
C ILE A 116 13.70 -5.03 -19.35
N ARG A 117 13.34 -5.99 -18.49
CA ARG A 117 12.47 -7.12 -18.87
C ARG A 117 11.05 -6.68 -19.26
N ILE A 118 10.46 -5.70 -18.56
CA ILE A 118 9.15 -5.15 -18.93
C ILE A 118 9.22 -4.44 -20.28
N LEU A 119 10.24 -3.62 -20.51
CA LEU A 119 10.47 -2.95 -21.79
C LEU A 119 10.71 -3.96 -22.92
N GLN A 120 11.48 -5.02 -22.66
CA GLN A 120 11.69 -6.13 -23.59
C GLN A 120 10.38 -6.78 -24.00
N VAL A 121 9.51 -7.09 -23.03
CA VAL A 121 8.20 -7.69 -23.29
C VAL A 121 7.28 -6.73 -24.05
N LEU A 122 7.27 -5.44 -23.70
CA LEU A 122 6.44 -4.43 -24.36
C LEU A 122 6.88 -4.22 -25.82
N VAL A 123 8.19 -4.10 -26.06
CA VAL A 123 8.75 -4.00 -27.41
C VAL A 123 8.50 -5.27 -28.22
N ALA A 124 8.67 -6.46 -27.62
CA ALA A 124 8.39 -7.73 -28.29
C ALA A 124 6.90 -7.90 -28.63
N ALA A 125 6.00 -7.48 -27.75
CA ALA A 125 4.56 -7.51 -27.98
C ALA A 125 4.13 -6.56 -29.10
N ILE A 126 4.68 -5.34 -29.15
CA ILE A 126 4.40 -4.37 -30.22
C ILE A 126 4.92 -4.90 -31.56
N ARG A 127 6.13 -5.47 -31.59
CA ARG A 127 6.73 -6.02 -32.81
C ARG A 127 6.01 -7.27 -33.34
N LYS A 128 5.41 -8.08 -32.45
CA LYS A 128 4.69 -9.32 -32.80
C LYS A 128 3.19 -9.12 -32.97
N ARG A 129 2.68 -7.88 -32.92
CA ARG A 129 1.24 -7.55 -33.03
C ARG A 129 0.60 -8.00 -34.35
N SER A 130 1.39 -8.12 -35.41
CA SER A 130 0.90 -8.46 -36.77
C SER A 130 0.92 -9.96 -37.09
N LEU A 131 1.26 -10.82 -36.12
CA LEU A 131 1.28 -12.27 -36.34
C LEU A 131 -0.11 -12.87 -36.08
N PRO A 132 -0.60 -13.78 -36.95
CA PRO A 132 -1.84 -14.51 -36.70
C PRO A 132 -1.69 -15.40 -35.46
N ILE A 133 -2.75 -15.44 -34.66
CA ILE A 133 -2.80 -16.19 -33.40
C ILE A 133 -2.91 -17.68 -33.73
N PRO A 134 -1.98 -18.55 -33.28
CA PRO A 134 -2.11 -20.00 -33.45
C PRO A 134 -3.30 -20.53 -32.64
N GLY A 135 -4.11 -21.40 -33.23
CA GLY A 135 -5.38 -21.88 -32.65
C GLY A 135 -5.29 -23.10 -31.73
N LYS A 136 -4.09 -23.52 -31.28
CA LYS A 136 -3.91 -24.70 -30.41
C LYS A 136 -3.00 -24.38 -29.22
N ASP A 137 -3.46 -24.77 -28.02
CA ASP A 137 -2.82 -24.50 -26.73
C ASP A 137 -1.54 -25.32 -26.46
N ASP A 138 -1.25 -26.33 -27.30
CA ASP A 138 -0.16 -27.31 -27.10
C ASP A 138 1.23 -26.82 -27.56
N GLU A 139 1.34 -25.65 -28.17
CA GLU A 139 2.63 -25.07 -28.64
C GLU A 139 3.26 -24.07 -27.65
N LEU A 140 2.65 -23.89 -26.47
CA LEU A 140 3.14 -23.00 -25.41
C LEU A 140 4.15 -23.71 -24.48
N TYR A 141 5.44 -23.40 -24.62
CA TYR A 141 6.47 -23.88 -23.69
C TYR A 141 6.83 -22.82 -22.63
N GLU A 142 6.66 -23.16 -21.34
CA GLU A 142 7.28 -22.42 -20.24
C GLU A 142 8.74 -22.86 -20.07
N ILE A 143 9.68 -21.92 -20.21
CA ILE A 143 11.08 -22.16 -19.87
C ILE A 143 11.23 -21.97 -18.37
N ASN A 144 11.38 -23.09 -17.65
CA ASN A 144 11.61 -23.11 -16.22
C ASN A 144 13.05 -22.67 -15.93
N ASP A 145 13.23 -21.41 -15.53
CA ASP A 145 14.53 -20.87 -15.13
C ASP A 145 14.87 -21.48 -13.75
N LYS A 146 15.81 -22.43 -13.74
CA LYS A 146 16.26 -23.17 -12.55
C LYS A 146 16.89 -22.19 -11.54
N GLY A 147 16.10 -21.65 -10.62
CA GLY A 147 16.62 -20.74 -9.59
C GLY A 147 15.66 -20.31 -8.49
N THR A 148 14.49 -20.95 -8.36
CA THR A 148 13.50 -20.53 -7.37
C THR A 148 13.63 -21.33 -6.08
N VAL A 149 13.87 -20.60 -5.01
CA VAL A 149 13.85 -21.03 -3.61
C VAL A 149 12.52 -21.74 -3.31
N VAL A 150 12.63 -23.00 -2.90
CA VAL A 150 11.53 -23.83 -2.41
C VAL A 150 11.29 -23.46 -0.95
N VAL A 151 10.08 -22.99 -0.63
CA VAL A 151 9.53 -23.01 0.74
C VAL A 151 8.46 -24.11 0.76
N PRO A 152 8.44 -25.02 1.76
CA PRO A 152 7.71 -26.29 1.65
C PRO A 152 6.20 -26.17 1.86
N GLU A 153 5.47 -26.66 0.86
CA GLU A 153 4.34 -27.62 0.84
C GLU A 153 3.12 -27.44 1.77
N VAL A 154 1.91 -27.50 1.18
CA VAL A 154 0.84 -28.51 1.46
C VAL A 154 -0.43 -28.22 0.63
N ILE A 155 -0.97 -29.30 0.02
CA ILE A 155 -2.17 -29.47 -0.84
C ILE A 155 -1.86 -29.37 -2.36
N GLN A 156 -1.39 -30.42 -3.04
CA GLN A 156 -1.99 -31.74 -3.35
C GLN A 156 -2.78 -31.74 -4.68
N ASN A 157 -2.24 -32.55 -5.61
CA ASN A 157 -2.83 -33.17 -6.80
C ASN A 157 -3.28 -32.28 -7.98
N GLN A 158 -2.46 -32.20 -9.02
CA GLN A 158 -2.82 -32.83 -10.31
C GLN A 158 -1.61 -32.98 -11.27
N SER A 159 -1.28 -34.25 -11.53
CA SER A 159 -0.62 -34.89 -12.68
C SER A 159 0.69 -34.34 -13.28
N GLN A 160 1.70 -35.20 -13.12
CA GLN A 160 3.03 -35.24 -13.75
C GLN A 160 3.02 -35.74 -15.22
N PHE A 161 4.21 -35.63 -15.85
CA PHE A 161 4.75 -36.33 -17.05
C PHE A 161 4.30 -35.81 -18.43
N MET A 162 5.12 -35.77 -19.50
CA MET A 162 6.33 -36.53 -19.82
C MET A 162 7.18 -35.80 -20.89
N THR A 163 8.50 -35.92 -20.82
CA THR A 163 9.46 -35.48 -21.84
C THR A 163 9.49 -36.47 -23.02
N SER A 164 9.52 -36.02 -24.27
CA SER A 164 10.05 -36.82 -25.38
C SER A 164 10.77 -35.96 -26.44
N ARG A 165 11.80 -36.58 -27.02
CA ARG A 165 12.87 -36.02 -27.86
C ARG A 165 12.38 -35.62 -29.25
N GLY A 166 12.99 -34.56 -29.82
CA GLY A 166 12.96 -34.33 -31.26
C GLY A 166 13.76 -33.11 -31.74
N ALA A 167 14.92 -33.39 -32.35
CA ALA A 167 15.63 -32.59 -33.35
C ALA A 167 16.47 -31.33 -32.94
N SER A 168 17.77 -31.58 -32.98
CA SER A 168 18.86 -30.80 -33.60
C SER A 168 19.27 -29.41 -33.11
N ALA A 169 20.56 -29.40 -32.79
CA ALA A 169 21.47 -28.30 -32.51
C ALA A 169 21.46 -27.13 -33.51
N SER A 170 22.03 -26.03 -32.99
CA SER A 170 22.47 -24.79 -33.64
C SER A 170 21.42 -23.69 -33.76
N MET A 171 21.31 -22.88 -32.70
CA MET A 171 21.27 -21.41 -32.72
C MET A 171 20.89 -20.95 -31.32
N THR A 172 21.85 -20.41 -30.56
CA THR A 172 21.58 -19.73 -29.28
C THR A 172 20.67 -18.53 -29.54
N PRO A 173 19.40 -18.51 -29.13
CA PRO A 173 18.53 -17.37 -29.39
C PRO A 173 18.87 -16.26 -28.39
N GLY A 174 19.15 -15.06 -28.89
CA GLY A 174 19.46 -13.91 -28.03
C GLY A 174 18.29 -13.51 -27.09
N PRO A 175 18.56 -12.77 -25.99
CA PRO A 175 17.59 -12.46 -24.93
C PRO A 175 16.31 -11.75 -25.40
N TRP A 176 16.34 -11.16 -26.58
CA TRP A 176 15.27 -10.36 -27.17
C TRP A 176 14.31 -11.15 -28.06
N ARG A 177 14.58 -12.45 -28.32
CA ARG A 177 13.76 -13.29 -29.22
C ARG A 177 12.90 -14.34 -28.50
N LEU A 178 13.22 -14.68 -27.26
CA LEU A 178 12.44 -15.59 -26.42
C LEU A 178 11.35 -14.81 -25.68
N SER A 179 10.16 -14.76 -26.27
CA SER A 179 8.97 -14.23 -25.59
C SER A 179 8.16 -15.39 -25.03
N THR A 180 8.11 -15.50 -23.70
CA THR A 180 6.99 -16.13 -23.01
C THR A 180 5.70 -15.38 -23.35
N ASP A 181 4.60 -16.11 -23.47
CA ASP A 181 3.37 -15.70 -24.15
C ASP A 181 2.84 -14.32 -23.79
N PRO A 182 2.83 -13.38 -24.75
CA PRO A 182 2.22 -12.06 -24.57
C PRO A 182 0.72 -12.12 -24.29
N ILE A 183 0.03 -13.14 -24.82
CA ILE A 183 -1.44 -13.23 -24.83
C ILE A 183 -1.97 -13.63 -23.45
N ARG A 184 -1.42 -14.69 -22.82
CA ARG A 184 -1.81 -15.10 -21.46
C ARG A 184 -1.38 -14.07 -20.40
N ARG A 185 -0.27 -13.37 -20.65
CA ARG A 185 0.19 -12.24 -19.81
C ARG A 185 -0.77 -11.05 -19.89
N ASN A 186 -1.26 -10.69 -21.08
CA ASN A 186 -2.27 -9.65 -21.22
C ASN A 186 -3.63 -10.08 -20.64
N GLN A 187 -4.08 -11.32 -20.89
CA GLN A 187 -5.32 -11.85 -20.30
C GLN A 187 -5.31 -11.85 -18.77
N ASN A 188 -4.18 -12.15 -18.14
CA ASN A 188 -4.04 -12.04 -16.69
C ASN A 188 -4.06 -10.58 -16.20
N ILE A 189 -3.50 -9.62 -16.94
CA ILE A 189 -3.57 -8.19 -16.58
C ILE A 189 -5.01 -7.66 -16.71
N THR A 190 -5.73 -7.99 -17.79
CA THR A 190 -7.10 -7.52 -18.01
C THR A 190 -8.08 -8.14 -17.02
N SER A 191 -7.92 -9.41 -16.67
CA SER A 191 -8.77 -10.09 -15.68
C SER A 191 -8.62 -9.52 -14.27
N HIS A 192 -7.51 -8.84 -13.98
CA HIS A 192 -7.23 -8.22 -12.68
C HIS A 192 -7.52 -6.71 -12.67
N ALA A 193 -8.12 -6.17 -13.73
CA ALA A 193 -8.55 -4.77 -13.79
C ALA A 193 -9.63 -4.42 -12.74
N PRO A 194 -10.67 -5.24 -12.49
CA PRO A 194 -11.74 -4.89 -11.56
C PRO A 194 -11.25 -4.70 -10.11
N ASP A 195 -10.43 -5.62 -9.61
CA ASP A 195 -9.83 -5.55 -8.26
C ASP A 195 -9.02 -4.25 -8.08
N ARG A 196 -8.31 -3.83 -9.12
CA ARG A 196 -7.46 -2.62 -9.09
C ARG A 196 -8.29 -1.34 -9.10
N THR A 197 -9.39 -1.30 -9.85
CA THR A 197 -10.31 -0.16 -9.86
C THR A 197 -11.01 0.01 -8.51
N GLN A 198 -11.45 -1.11 -7.92
CA GLN A 198 -12.03 -1.15 -6.59
C GLN A 198 -11.08 -0.59 -5.53
N HIS A 199 -9.81 -1.01 -5.56
CA HIS A 199 -8.80 -0.50 -4.63
C HIS A 199 -8.50 0.98 -4.83
N SER A 200 -8.42 1.44 -6.09
CA SER A 200 -8.24 2.87 -6.44
C SER A 200 -9.37 3.72 -5.85
N PHE A 201 -10.62 3.30 -5.99
CA PHE A 201 -11.78 4.00 -5.46
C PHE A 201 -11.76 4.09 -3.93
N HIS A 202 -11.39 3.00 -3.24
CA HIS A 202 -11.22 3.02 -1.78
C HIS A 202 -10.17 4.04 -1.33
N LYS A 203 -9.07 4.18 -2.07
CA LYS A 203 -8.03 5.17 -1.74
C LYS A 203 -8.41 6.61 -2.08
N TYR A 204 -9.19 6.81 -3.12
CA TYR A 204 -9.84 8.10 -3.37
C TYR A 204 -10.68 8.52 -2.16
N LEU A 205 -11.54 7.63 -1.65
CA LEU A 205 -12.36 7.91 -0.45
C LEU A 205 -11.50 8.17 0.80
N LEU A 206 -10.39 7.44 0.97
CA LEU A 206 -9.44 7.68 2.07
C LEU A 206 -8.83 9.09 1.98
N ALA A 207 -8.38 9.51 0.80
CA ALA A 207 -7.76 10.81 0.59
C ALA A 207 -8.74 11.96 0.87
N GLN A 208 -9.99 11.83 0.40
CA GLN A 208 -11.06 12.79 0.70
C GLN A 208 -11.38 12.83 2.19
N LEU A 209 -11.50 11.66 2.83
CA LEU A 209 -11.77 11.60 4.27
C LEU A 209 -10.66 12.30 5.06
N GLN A 210 -9.40 12.07 4.74
CA GLN A 210 -8.26 12.69 5.45
C GLN A 210 -8.23 14.22 5.30
N THR A 211 -8.41 14.72 4.07
CA THR A 211 -8.34 16.16 3.78
C THR A 211 -9.52 16.94 4.36
N PHE A 212 -10.76 16.50 4.10
CA PHE A 212 -11.95 17.16 4.63
C PHE A 212 -12.07 17.07 6.15
N SER A 213 -11.69 15.93 6.75
CA SER A 213 -11.72 15.81 8.21
C SER A 213 -10.80 16.81 8.89
N ILE A 214 -9.62 17.06 8.31
CA ILE A 214 -8.69 18.08 8.83
C ILE A 214 -9.34 19.46 8.73
N GLN A 215 -9.98 19.79 7.60
CA GLN A 215 -10.69 21.07 7.46
C GLN A 215 -11.85 21.23 8.44
N GLN A 216 -12.68 20.20 8.62
CA GLN A 216 -13.76 20.20 9.61
C GLN A 216 -13.21 20.43 11.02
N SER A 217 -12.10 19.76 11.34
CA SER A 217 -11.51 19.82 12.68
C SER A 217 -10.92 21.17 13.06
N LEU A 218 -10.54 22.00 12.09
CA LEU A 218 -10.13 23.39 12.34
C LEU A 218 -11.26 24.24 12.93
N THR A 219 -12.52 23.86 12.67
CA THR A 219 -13.72 24.58 13.14
C THR A 219 -14.34 23.98 14.40
N LEU A 220 -13.84 22.84 14.87
CA LEU A 220 -14.38 22.12 16.03
C LEU A 220 -13.52 22.38 17.28
N ASP A 221 -14.07 22.09 18.46
CA ASP A 221 -13.30 22.14 19.69
C ASP A 221 -12.35 20.93 19.79
N THR A 222 -11.05 21.22 19.76
CA THR A 222 -9.95 20.23 19.85
C THR A 222 -9.32 20.12 21.24
N ARG A 223 -9.97 20.67 22.27
CA ARG A 223 -9.51 20.51 23.66
C ARG A 223 -9.84 19.12 24.18
N ILE A 224 -8.82 18.41 24.66
CA ILE A 224 -8.93 17.10 25.32
C ILE A 224 -8.25 17.21 26.68
N PHE A 225 -8.99 17.01 27.76
CA PHE A 225 -8.49 17.11 29.15
C PHE A 225 -7.68 18.40 29.44
N GLY A 226 -8.08 19.53 28.86
CA GLY A 226 -7.41 20.82 29.02
C GLY A 226 -6.23 21.07 28.06
N PHE A 227 -5.81 20.08 27.28
CA PHE A 227 -4.77 20.22 26.27
C PHE A 227 -5.37 20.47 24.88
N LYS A 228 -4.86 21.48 24.16
CA LYS A 228 -5.29 21.78 22.79
C LYS A 228 -4.52 20.93 21.80
N ILE A 229 -5.19 19.96 21.19
CA ILE A 229 -4.56 19.10 20.20
C ILE A 229 -4.60 19.77 18.82
N PRO A 230 -3.49 19.72 18.05
CA PRO A 230 -3.49 20.18 16.68
C PRO A 230 -4.52 19.42 15.83
N PRO A 231 -5.36 20.11 15.05
CA PRO A 231 -6.33 19.47 14.16
C PRO A 231 -5.68 18.48 13.17
N THR A 232 -4.46 18.76 12.74
CA THR A 232 -3.65 17.89 11.85
C THR A 232 -3.23 16.57 12.51
N SER A 233 -3.32 16.43 13.84
CA SER A 233 -3.03 15.18 14.56
C SER A 233 -4.21 14.20 14.56
N LEU A 234 -5.38 14.59 14.04
CA LEU A 234 -6.55 13.71 14.01
C LEU A 234 -6.39 12.35 13.33
N PRO A 235 -5.51 12.17 12.31
CA PRO A 235 -5.24 10.85 11.76
C PRO A 235 -4.72 9.83 12.80
N VAL A 236 -4.36 10.24 14.02
CA VAL A 236 -4.11 9.32 15.14
C VAL A 236 -5.33 8.45 15.45
N ILE A 237 -6.55 9.00 15.36
CA ILE A 237 -7.79 8.30 15.70
C ILE A 237 -8.01 7.04 14.83
N PRO A 238 -8.04 7.13 13.48
CA PRO A 238 -8.17 5.94 12.63
C PRO A 238 -6.98 4.97 12.81
N LEU A 239 -5.77 5.45 13.07
CA LEU A 239 -4.61 4.59 13.33
C LEU A 239 -4.80 3.78 14.62
N THR A 240 -5.29 4.39 15.70
CA THR A 240 -5.60 3.70 16.95
C THR A 240 -6.71 2.68 16.76
N PHE A 241 -7.78 3.00 16.02
CA PHE A 241 -8.83 2.04 15.70
C PHE A 241 -8.30 0.85 14.90
N ASN A 242 -7.45 1.09 13.90
CA ASN A 242 -6.79 0.03 13.15
C ASN A 242 -5.93 -0.87 14.05
N LEU A 243 -5.16 -0.28 14.97
CA LEU A 243 -4.34 -1.02 15.92
C LEU A 243 -5.19 -1.94 16.83
N ILE A 244 -6.41 -1.53 17.18
CA ILE A 244 -7.36 -2.32 17.97
C ILE A 244 -8.06 -3.38 17.10
N PHE A 245 -8.46 -3.05 15.88
CA PHE A 245 -9.21 -3.96 15.01
C PHE A 245 -8.36 -5.10 14.46
N ILE A 246 -7.07 -4.90 14.20
CA ILE A 246 -6.17 -5.96 13.70
C ILE A 246 -6.15 -7.20 14.63
N PRO A 247 -5.85 -7.10 15.94
CA PRO A 247 -5.84 -8.27 16.82
C PRO A 247 -7.23 -8.88 17.00
N ILE A 248 -8.29 -8.06 17.03
CA ILE A 248 -9.67 -8.56 17.09
C ILE A 248 -10.01 -9.38 15.85
N TYR A 249 -9.61 -8.89 14.67
CA TYR A 249 -9.83 -9.58 13.42
C TYR A 249 -9.12 -10.92 13.38
N ASP A 250 -7.83 -10.95 13.75
CA ASP A 250 -7.03 -12.15 13.68
C ASP A 250 -7.43 -13.19 14.73
N ARG A 251 -7.74 -12.76 15.96
CA ARG A 251 -8.01 -13.66 17.08
C ARG A 251 -9.47 -14.07 17.24
N ILE A 252 -10.41 -13.23 16.81
CA ILE A 252 -11.84 -13.47 17.02
C ILE A 252 -12.52 -13.73 15.67
N PHE A 253 -12.39 -12.79 14.72
CA PHE A 253 -13.16 -12.86 13.48
C PHE A 253 -12.69 -13.99 12.56
N LEU A 254 -11.39 -14.15 12.32
CA LEU A 254 -10.84 -15.20 11.47
C LEU A 254 -11.20 -16.62 11.93
N PRO A 255 -11.02 -17.02 13.21
CA PRO A 255 -11.39 -18.37 13.64
C PRO A 255 -12.90 -18.63 13.56
N ILE A 256 -13.75 -17.62 13.85
CA ILE A 256 -15.20 -17.74 13.66
C ILE A 256 -15.55 -17.90 12.18
N ALA A 257 -14.99 -17.06 11.32
CA ALA A 257 -15.23 -17.11 9.87
C ALA A 257 -14.76 -18.43 9.26
N ARG A 258 -13.64 -18.99 9.74
CA ARG A 258 -13.16 -20.34 9.35
C ARG A 258 -14.14 -21.43 9.77
N ARG A 259 -14.69 -21.37 10.99
CA ARG A 259 -15.69 -22.33 11.46
C ARG A 259 -16.98 -22.28 10.66
N ILE A 260 -17.44 -21.09 10.26
CA ILE A 260 -18.72 -20.91 9.54
C ILE A 260 -18.57 -21.27 8.06
N THR A 261 -17.50 -20.82 7.40
CA THR A 261 -17.37 -20.97 5.94
C THR A 261 -16.69 -22.25 5.50
N GLY A 262 -15.96 -22.93 6.40
CA GLY A 262 -15.15 -24.11 6.09
C GLY A 262 -13.94 -23.83 5.18
N VAL A 263 -13.67 -22.55 4.85
CA VAL A 263 -12.52 -22.17 4.01
C VAL A 263 -11.32 -21.85 4.91
N PRO A 264 -10.09 -22.33 4.61
CA PRO A 264 -8.90 -22.08 5.44
C PRO A 264 -8.57 -20.59 5.63
N THR A 265 -8.96 -19.75 4.67
CA THR A 265 -8.80 -18.29 4.76
C THR A 265 -9.95 -17.59 5.50
N GLY A 266 -11.07 -18.27 5.79
CA GLY A 266 -12.23 -17.76 6.50
C GLY A 266 -13.26 -17.00 5.65
N ILE A 267 -12.85 -16.13 4.71
CA ILE A 267 -13.77 -15.48 3.73
C ILE A 267 -13.04 -15.40 2.38
N ARG A 268 -13.77 -15.45 1.25
CA ARG A 268 -13.19 -15.24 -0.08
C ARG A 268 -12.65 -13.80 -0.21
N HIS A 269 -11.49 -13.63 -0.86
CA HIS A 269 -10.80 -12.34 -0.96
C HIS A 269 -11.65 -11.24 -1.63
N LEU A 270 -12.32 -11.56 -2.74
CA LEU A 270 -13.24 -10.63 -3.43
C LEU A 270 -14.40 -10.15 -2.54
N GLN A 271 -14.95 -11.03 -1.70
CA GLN A 271 -16.01 -10.65 -0.75
C GLN A 271 -15.49 -9.69 0.31
N ARG A 272 -14.24 -9.86 0.78
CA ARG A 272 -13.61 -8.93 1.73
C ARG A 272 -13.43 -7.55 1.13
N ILE A 273 -12.94 -7.47 -0.12
CA ILE A 273 -12.79 -6.20 -0.84
C ILE A 273 -14.17 -5.53 -1.01
N GLY A 274 -15.20 -6.28 -1.39
CA GLY A 274 -16.57 -5.77 -1.51
C GLY A 274 -17.14 -5.22 -0.19
N VAL A 275 -16.97 -5.95 0.92
CA VAL A 275 -17.38 -5.48 2.26
C VAL A 275 -16.64 -4.18 2.64
N GLY A 276 -15.34 -4.12 2.37
CA GLY A 276 -14.56 -2.90 2.56
C GLY A 276 -15.15 -1.71 1.82
N LEU A 277 -15.49 -1.85 0.54
CA LEU A 277 -16.10 -0.79 -0.26
C LEU A 277 -17.48 -0.33 0.23
N VAL A 278 -18.31 -1.25 0.71
CA VAL A 278 -19.61 -0.89 1.31
C VAL A 278 -19.38 -0.09 2.60
N LEU A 279 -18.45 -0.53 3.45
CA LEU A 279 -18.11 0.17 4.69
C LEU A 279 -17.51 1.56 4.44
N SER A 280 -16.71 1.76 3.40
CA SER A 280 -16.18 3.09 3.07
C SER A 280 -17.27 4.04 2.58
N THR A 281 -18.27 3.53 1.85
CA THR A 281 -19.47 4.30 1.47
C THR A 281 -20.29 4.70 2.70
N ILE A 282 -20.50 3.77 3.64
CA ILE A 282 -21.20 4.05 4.91
C ILE A 282 -20.43 5.09 5.73
N SER A 283 -19.10 5.00 5.78
CA SER A 283 -18.26 6.01 6.44
C SER A 283 -18.46 7.40 5.85
N MET A 284 -18.56 7.52 4.52
CA MET A 284 -18.79 8.80 3.86
C MET A 284 -20.20 9.34 4.13
N ALA A 285 -21.21 8.47 4.21
CA ALA A 285 -22.56 8.85 4.63
C ALA A 285 -22.59 9.36 6.08
N ILE A 286 -21.88 8.69 7.00
CA ILE A 286 -21.71 9.17 8.38
C ILE A 286 -21.05 10.55 8.40
N SER A 287 -20.04 10.77 7.55
CA SER A 287 -19.39 12.08 7.42
C SER A 287 -20.35 13.18 6.98
N ALA A 288 -21.21 12.90 5.99
CA ALA A 288 -22.25 13.83 5.56
C ALA A 288 -23.25 14.17 6.68
N VAL A 289 -23.62 13.20 7.51
CA VAL A 289 -24.48 13.43 8.69
C VAL A 289 -23.78 14.31 9.72
N ILE A 290 -22.50 14.03 10.04
CA ILE A 290 -21.70 14.84 10.97
C ILE A 290 -21.58 16.27 10.45
N GLU A 291 -21.34 16.47 9.16
CA GLU A 291 -21.25 17.81 8.56
C GLU A 291 -22.57 18.56 8.64
N THR A 292 -23.69 17.87 8.39
CA THR A 292 -25.03 18.47 8.53
C THR A 292 -25.29 18.91 9.97
N ARG A 293 -24.87 18.10 10.95
CA ARG A 293 -24.93 18.46 12.37
C ARG A 293 -24.04 19.67 12.68
N ARG A 294 -22.79 19.68 12.20
CA ARG A 294 -21.84 20.79 12.39
C ARG A 294 -22.42 22.11 11.87
N LYS A 295 -22.97 22.12 10.64
CA LYS A 295 -23.65 23.28 10.07
C LYS A 295 -24.85 23.72 10.92
N SER A 296 -25.68 22.78 11.37
CA SER A 296 -26.83 23.10 12.22
C SER A 296 -26.42 23.77 13.54
N VAL A 297 -25.34 23.30 14.17
CA VAL A 297 -24.77 23.93 15.38
C VAL A 297 -24.26 25.34 15.06
N ALA A 298 -23.57 25.53 13.94
CA ALA A 298 -23.12 26.86 13.51
C ALA A 298 -24.28 27.85 13.34
N PHE A 299 -25.38 27.43 12.70
CA PHE A 299 -26.58 28.26 12.56
C PHE A 299 -27.24 28.58 13.90
N LYS A 300 -27.44 27.59 14.78
CA LYS A 300 -28.12 27.78 16.07
C LYS A 300 -27.37 28.75 16.99
N HIS A 301 -26.05 28.75 16.93
CA HIS A 301 -25.21 29.62 17.73
C HIS A 301 -24.84 30.94 17.01
N ASN A 302 -25.38 31.20 15.80
CA ASN A 302 -25.03 32.35 14.95
C ASN A 302 -23.51 32.48 14.68
N MET A 303 -22.81 31.35 14.57
CA MET A 303 -21.36 31.27 14.34
C MET A 303 -21.02 30.79 12.93
N VAL A 304 -21.84 31.13 11.94
CA VAL A 304 -21.63 30.71 10.54
C VAL A 304 -20.32 31.27 9.97
N ASP A 305 -20.01 32.52 10.31
CA ASP A 305 -18.80 33.24 9.86
C ASP A 305 -17.80 33.52 11.01
N SER A 306 -18.04 32.96 12.19
CA SER A 306 -17.15 33.15 13.34
C SER A 306 -15.87 32.33 13.19
N THR A 307 -14.74 32.92 13.55
CA THR A 307 -13.45 32.22 13.66
C THR A 307 -13.30 31.43 14.96
N GLU A 308 -14.27 31.52 15.87
CA GLU A 308 -14.25 30.77 17.11
C GLU A 308 -14.62 29.29 16.89
N PRO A 309 -14.00 28.37 17.66
CA PRO A 309 -14.33 26.96 17.56
C PRO A 309 -15.79 26.71 17.96
N LEU A 310 -16.50 25.94 17.13
CA LEU A 310 -17.86 25.52 17.41
C LEU A 310 -17.89 24.68 18.71
N PRO A 311 -18.96 24.76 19.53
CA PRO A 311 -19.16 23.96 20.73
C PRO A 311 -19.56 22.52 20.36
N MET A 312 -18.75 21.89 19.52
CA MET A 312 -18.88 20.53 19.04
C MET A 312 -17.49 19.90 19.11
N SER A 313 -17.40 18.80 19.84
CA SER A 313 -16.13 18.12 20.06
C SER A 313 -15.61 17.46 18.78
N VAL A 314 -14.30 17.51 18.59
CA VAL A 314 -13.62 16.82 17.48
C VAL A 314 -13.81 15.30 17.49
N PHE A 315 -14.15 14.69 18.63
CA PHE A 315 -14.40 13.24 18.76
C PHE A 315 -15.56 12.73 17.88
N TRP A 316 -16.48 13.60 17.46
CA TRP A 316 -17.54 13.24 16.52
C TRP A 316 -16.96 12.76 15.17
N LEU A 317 -15.83 13.31 14.74
CA LEU A 317 -15.10 12.82 13.56
C LEU A 317 -14.51 11.42 13.78
N GLY A 318 -14.41 10.94 15.01
CA GLY A 318 -13.95 9.59 15.31
C GLY A 318 -14.87 8.50 14.76
N PHE A 319 -16.18 8.75 14.65
CA PHE A 319 -17.14 7.75 14.15
C PHE A 319 -16.92 7.41 12.68
N GLN A 320 -16.75 8.42 11.81
CA GLN A 320 -16.41 8.18 10.40
C GLN A 320 -15.06 7.48 10.28
N HIS A 321 -14.06 7.87 11.08
CA HIS A 321 -12.73 7.24 11.04
C HIS A 321 -12.72 5.80 11.55
N ALA A 322 -13.55 5.44 12.53
CA ALA A 322 -13.67 4.08 13.03
C ALA A 322 -14.24 3.15 11.95
N VAL A 323 -15.34 3.56 11.31
CA VAL A 323 -15.95 2.78 10.21
C VAL A 323 -15.01 2.68 9.02
N PHE A 324 -14.32 3.77 8.68
CA PHE A 324 -13.31 3.75 7.62
C PHE A 324 -12.12 2.86 7.95
N GLY A 325 -11.64 2.86 9.19
CA GLY A 325 -10.56 1.96 9.63
C GLY A 325 -10.94 0.49 9.46
N LEU A 326 -12.16 0.13 9.86
CA LEU A 326 -12.69 -1.22 9.63
C LEU A 326 -12.75 -1.57 8.13
N SER A 327 -13.21 -0.61 7.31
CA SER A 327 -13.20 -0.75 5.84
C SER A 327 -11.79 -0.99 5.28
N ASP A 328 -10.81 -0.17 5.68
CA ASP A 328 -9.43 -0.27 5.21
C ASP A 328 -8.80 -1.61 5.60
N MET A 329 -9.10 -2.13 6.79
CA MET A 329 -8.69 -3.47 7.21
C MET A 329 -9.22 -4.54 6.23
N PHE A 330 -10.52 -4.59 5.96
CA PHE A 330 -11.09 -5.59 5.05
C PHE A 330 -10.53 -5.48 3.61
N THR A 331 -10.35 -4.26 3.11
CA THR A 331 -9.81 -4.01 1.77
C THR A 331 -8.32 -4.36 1.66
N LEU A 332 -7.49 -3.96 2.63
CA LEU A 332 -6.05 -4.23 2.65
C LEU A 332 -5.76 -5.72 2.74
N TRP A 333 -6.42 -6.45 3.64
CA TRP A 333 -6.27 -7.90 3.75
C TRP A 333 -6.80 -8.63 2.52
N GLY A 334 -7.90 -8.15 1.91
CA GLY A 334 -8.41 -8.65 0.64
C GLY A 334 -7.39 -8.55 -0.50
N CYS A 335 -6.74 -7.39 -0.64
CA CYS A 335 -5.69 -7.16 -1.64
C CYS A 335 -4.42 -7.97 -1.36
N TYR A 336 -3.96 -8.01 -0.11
CA TYR A 336 -2.77 -8.78 0.27
C TYR A 336 -2.95 -10.26 -0.05
N ILE A 337 -4.10 -10.86 0.32
CA ILE A 337 -4.39 -12.28 0.06
C ILE A 337 -4.62 -12.56 -1.43
N SER A 338 -5.23 -11.64 -2.19
CA SER A 338 -5.36 -11.76 -3.65
C SER A 338 -3.98 -11.78 -4.32
N THR A 339 -3.05 -10.98 -3.79
CA THR A 339 -1.67 -10.93 -4.26
C THR A 339 -0.92 -12.20 -3.86
N THR A 340 -1.05 -12.67 -2.60
CA THR A 340 -0.31 -13.84 -2.10
C THR A 340 -0.75 -15.19 -2.67
N ARG A 341 -2.04 -15.38 -2.98
CA ARG A 341 -2.53 -16.62 -3.62
C ARG A 341 -2.13 -16.78 -5.08
N LYS A 342 -1.69 -15.70 -5.72
CA LYS A 342 -1.36 -15.68 -7.15
C LYS A 342 0.15 -15.63 -7.39
N LEU A 343 0.94 -16.00 -6.38
CA LEU A 343 2.39 -16.08 -6.45
C LEU A 343 2.84 -17.28 -7.32
N SER A 344 2.86 -17.09 -8.64
CA SER A 344 3.88 -17.70 -9.50
C SER A 344 4.71 -16.58 -10.12
N TRP A 345 6.05 -16.69 -9.97
CA TRP A 345 7.25 -15.97 -10.47
C TRP A 345 7.19 -14.65 -11.30
N ASN A 346 6.04 -14.24 -11.86
CA ASN A 346 5.79 -12.99 -12.61
C ASN A 346 5.58 -11.74 -11.70
N GLU A 347 5.99 -11.81 -10.44
CA GLU A 347 5.35 -11.10 -9.31
C GLU A 347 5.80 -9.66 -9.06
N ARG A 348 6.96 -9.20 -9.55
CA ARG A 348 7.43 -7.82 -9.31
C ARG A 348 6.55 -6.76 -9.99
N ASN A 349 5.77 -7.15 -10.99
CA ASN A 349 4.91 -6.23 -11.74
C ASN A 349 3.55 -6.00 -11.06
N HIS A 350 3.03 -6.97 -10.28
CA HIS A 350 1.74 -6.81 -9.63
C HIS A 350 1.78 -5.81 -8.46
N THR A 351 2.85 -5.84 -7.66
CA THR A 351 3.06 -4.85 -6.60
C THR A 351 3.23 -3.45 -7.18
N ALA A 352 4.01 -3.29 -8.26
CA ALA A 352 4.15 -2.00 -8.95
C ALA A 352 2.82 -1.48 -9.50
N LEU A 353 1.99 -2.35 -10.10
CA LEU A 353 0.65 -1.99 -10.59
C LEU A 353 -0.33 -1.65 -9.46
N LEU A 354 -0.17 -2.26 -8.28
CA LEU A 354 -0.93 -1.92 -7.09
C LEU A 354 -0.54 -0.53 -6.57
N TRP A 355 0.77 -0.24 -6.47
CA TRP A 355 1.26 1.11 -6.14
C TRP A 355 0.84 2.17 -7.16
N PHE A 356 0.76 1.81 -8.44
CA PHE A 356 0.24 2.69 -9.48
C PHE A 356 -1.26 2.98 -9.29
N SER A 357 -2.07 1.95 -9.01
CA SER A 357 -3.50 2.13 -8.69
C SER A 357 -3.70 3.01 -7.44
N LEU A 358 -2.86 2.84 -6.41
CA LEU A 358 -2.84 3.71 -5.22
C LEU A 358 -2.58 5.18 -5.59
N ALA A 359 -1.60 5.43 -6.47
CA ALA A 359 -1.27 6.77 -6.94
C ALA A 359 -2.43 7.40 -7.74
N VAL A 360 -3.07 6.65 -8.64
CA VAL A 360 -4.22 7.13 -9.42
C VAL A 360 -5.40 7.53 -8.51
N GLY A 361 -5.75 6.70 -7.52
CA GLY A 361 -6.86 7.01 -6.62
C GLY A 361 -6.61 8.25 -5.74
N THR A 362 -5.36 8.49 -5.35
CA THR A 362 -5.00 9.69 -4.56
C THR A 362 -4.92 10.95 -5.43
N LEU A 363 -4.46 10.84 -6.68
CA LEU A 363 -4.47 11.94 -7.66
C LEU A 363 -5.89 12.40 -7.99
N GLN A 364 -6.84 11.49 -8.10
CA GLN A 364 -8.25 11.83 -8.37
C GLN A 364 -8.92 12.59 -7.22
N ALA A 365 -8.31 12.59 -6.03
CA ALA A 365 -8.86 13.26 -4.85
C ALA A 365 -8.37 14.71 -4.68
N GLN A 366 -7.36 15.13 -5.44
CA GLN A 366 -6.88 16.51 -5.49
C GLN A 366 -7.67 17.29 -6.54
#